data_AF-A0A0M4RBZ7-F1
#
_entry.id   AF-A0A0M4RBZ7-F1
#
_cell.length_a   1.000
_cell.length_b   1.000
_cell.length_c   1.000
_cell.angle_alpha   90.00
_cell.angle_beta   90.00
_cell.angle_gamma   90.00
#
_symmetry.space_group_name_H-M   'P 1'
#
loop_
_entity.id
_entity.type
_entity.pdbx_description
1 polymer ?
#
loop_
_entity_poly.entity_id
_entity_poly.type
_entity_poly.pdbx_seq_one_letter_code
_entity_poly.pdbx_strand_id
1 'polypeptide(L)'
;MLSDNCGCYKSHLWRDTCAELGITPKKTRPYRPQTNGKIERFHRTLAEGWAFKKFYNSESARLAALPAWVHDYNHHRPHLAIGKATPITRLNNLAGHHT
;
A
#
# COMPACT_ATOMS: atom_id res chain seq x y z
N MET A 1 8.70 6.07 -7.07
CA MET A 1 8.11 5.30 -5.96
C MET A 1 8.77 5.67 -4.64
N LEU A 2 8.02 5.97 -3.57
CA LEU A 2 8.57 6.28 -2.25
C LEU A 2 8.62 5.00 -1.39
N SER A 3 9.77 4.70 -0.79
CA SER A 3 9.95 3.58 0.14
C SER A 3 10.77 3.99 1.36
N ASP A 4 10.78 3.16 2.39
CA ASP A 4 11.70 3.32 3.52
C ASP A 4 13.11 2.81 3.16
N ASN A 5 14.01 2.78 4.16
CA ASN A 5 15.40 2.36 4.00
C ASN A 5 15.61 0.86 4.32
N CYS A 6 14.56 0.04 4.27
CA CYS A 6 14.67 -1.40 4.51
C CYS A 6 15.64 -2.07 3.51
N GLY A 7 16.24 -3.20 3.90
CA GLY A 7 17.22 -3.95 3.11
C GLY A 7 16.72 -4.33 1.72
N CYS A 8 15.44 -4.71 1.60
CA CYS A 8 14.82 -5.06 0.33
C CYS A 8 14.88 -3.91 -0.70
N TYR A 9 14.63 -2.67 -0.28
CA TYR A 9 14.68 -1.47 -1.13
C TYR A 9 16.08 -0.89 -1.34
N LYS A 10 17.11 -1.57 -0.79
CA LYS A 10 18.54 -1.28 -1.04
C LYS A 10 19.19 -2.29 -1.97
N SER A 11 18.52 -3.38 -2.30
CA SER A 11 19.07 -4.45 -3.14
C SER A 11 19.32 -3.99 -4.58
N HIS A 12 20.31 -4.62 -5.24
CA HIS A 12 20.56 -4.39 -6.66
C HIS A 12 19.37 -4.79 -7.53
N LEU A 13 18.74 -5.95 -7.23
CA LEU A 13 17.52 -6.39 -7.90
C LEU A 13 16.44 -5.30 -7.89
N TRP A 14 16.17 -4.69 -6.74
CA TRP A 14 15.21 -3.60 -6.64
C TRP A 14 15.56 -2.39 -7.53
N ARG A 15 16.83 -1.98 -7.50
CA ARG A 15 17.34 -0.85 -8.31
C ARG A 15 17.15 -1.14 -9.79
N ASP A 16 17.53 -2.34 -10.22
CA ASP A 16 17.56 -2.73 -11.63
C ASP A 16 16.12 -2.86 -12.17
N THR A 17 15.22 -3.50 -11.42
CA THR A 17 13.78 -3.54 -11.76
C THR A 17 13.14 -2.15 -11.81
N CYS A 18 13.50 -1.24 -10.89
CA CYS A 18 13.00 0.14 -10.96
C CYS A 18 13.48 0.85 -12.24
N ALA A 19 14.72 0.62 -12.66
CA ALA A 19 15.27 1.18 -13.89
C ALA A 19 14.56 0.62 -15.13
N GLU A 20 14.34 -0.70 -15.19
CA GLU A 20 13.60 -1.37 -16.27
C GLU A 20 12.17 -0.85 -16.42
N LEU A 21 11.49 -0.58 -15.29
CA LEU A 21 10.12 -0.05 -15.28
C LEU A 21 10.06 1.48 -15.44
N GLY A 22 11.19 2.17 -15.61
CA GLY A 22 11.25 3.64 -15.70
C GLY A 22 10.80 4.36 -14.41
N ILE A 23 10.86 3.68 -13.26
CA ILE A 23 10.45 4.22 -11.97
C ILE A 23 11.63 4.88 -11.28
N THR A 24 11.52 6.16 -10.92
CA THR A 24 12.52 6.79 -10.03
C THR A 24 12.22 6.45 -8.56
N PRO A 25 13.04 5.63 -7.88
CA PRO A 25 12.87 5.36 -6.46
C PRO A 25 13.28 6.58 -5.63
N LYS A 26 12.52 6.87 -4.58
CA LYS A 26 12.80 7.89 -3.56
C LYS A 26 12.74 7.23 -2.20
N LYS A 27 13.65 7.63 -1.30
CA LYS A 27 13.69 7.10 0.07
C LYS A 27 13.18 8.15 1.04
N THR A 28 12.47 7.69 2.08
CA THR A 28 12.12 8.55 3.21
C THR A 28 13.40 9.08 3.85
N ARG A 29 13.45 10.39 4.13
CA ARG A 29 14.57 10.98 4.85
C ARG A 29 14.67 10.35 6.25
N PRO A 30 15.89 10.05 6.75
CA PRO A 30 16.07 9.59 8.12
C PRO A 30 15.36 10.51 9.11
N TYR A 31 14.75 9.91 10.15
CA TYR A 31 14.04 10.61 11.23
C TYR A 31 12.80 11.43 10.79
N ARG A 32 12.23 11.15 9.61
CA ARG A 32 11.00 11.80 9.11
C ARG A 32 9.90 10.78 8.73
N PRO A 33 9.35 10.05 9.72
CA PRO A 33 8.36 8.99 9.48
C PRO A 33 7.01 9.50 8.96
N GLN A 34 6.76 10.81 9.03
CA GLN A 34 5.48 11.41 8.60
C GLN A 34 5.15 11.10 7.14
N THR A 35 6.17 10.96 6.30
CA THR A 35 6.01 10.63 4.87
C THR A 35 5.57 9.18 4.62
N ASN A 36 5.80 8.28 5.59
CA ASN A 36 5.43 6.87 5.52
C ASN A 36 4.09 6.57 6.23
N GLY A 37 3.54 7.53 6.97
CA GLY A 37 2.36 7.32 7.82
C GLY A 37 1.11 6.82 7.08
N LYS A 38 0.96 7.11 5.77
CA LYS A 38 -0.15 6.59 4.96
C LYS A 38 -0.03 5.07 4.75
N ILE A 39 1.14 4.58 4.37
CA ILE A 39 1.35 3.14 4.14
C ILE A 39 1.37 2.39 5.47
N GLU A 40 1.92 2.98 6.53
CA GLU A 40 1.87 2.41 7.89
C GLU A 40 0.43 2.29 8.40
N ARG A 41 -0.41 3.31 8.19
CA ARG A 41 -1.84 3.23 8.53
C ARG A 41 -2.54 2.14 7.71
N PHE A 42 -2.25 2.04 6.42
CA PHE A 42 -2.80 0.98 5.57
C PHE A 42 -2.41 -0.42 6.07
N HIS A 43 -1.12 -0.65 6.37
CA HIS A 43 -0.63 -1.93 6.89
C HIS A 43 -1.32 -2.33 8.21
N ARG A 44 -1.53 -1.38 9.12
CA ARG A 44 -2.29 -1.64 10.35
C ARG A 44 -3.74 -2.04 10.03
N THR A 45 -4.42 -1.30 9.15
CA THR A 45 -5.80 -1.63 8.75
C THR A 45 -5.90 -2.99 8.03
N LEU A 46 -4.89 -3.34 7.24
CA LEU A 46 -4.75 -4.66 6.60
C LEU A 46 -4.56 -5.76 7.64
N ALA A 47 -3.70 -5.53 8.64
CA ALA A 47 -3.47 -6.49 9.71
C ALA A 47 -4.75 -6.75 10.52
N GLU A 48 -5.42 -5.69 10.97
CA GLU A 48 -6.66 -5.77 11.75
C GLU A 48 -7.83 -6.32 10.92
N GLY A 49 -7.94 -5.90 9.65
CA GLY A 49 -9.09 -6.20 8.79
C GLY A 49 -8.99 -7.52 8.04
N TRP A 50 -7.80 -8.05 7.83
CA TRP A 50 -7.57 -9.29 7.09
C TRP A 50 -6.74 -10.28 7.88
N ALA A 51 -5.50 -9.92 8.24
CA ALA A 51 -4.55 -10.90 8.77
C ALA A 51 -5.01 -11.50 10.11
N PHE A 52 -5.60 -10.68 10.98
CA PHE A 52 -6.01 -11.05 12.33
C PHE A 52 -7.52 -10.92 12.56
N LYS A 53 -8.32 -10.70 11.50
CA LYS A 53 -9.78 -10.53 11.61
C LYS A 53 -10.48 -11.78 12.15
N LYS A 54 -9.95 -12.96 11.85
CA LYS A 54 -10.50 -14.26 12.27
C LYS A 54 -9.40 -15.32 12.26
N PHE A 55 -9.68 -16.45 12.89
CA PHE A 55 -8.85 -17.64 12.72
C PHE A 55 -9.01 -18.20 11.30
N TYR A 56 -7.88 -18.46 10.65
CA TYR A 56 -7.83 -19.15 9.36
C TYR A 56 -7.31 -20.56 9.60
N ASN A 57 -7.92 -21.54 8.94
CA ASN A 57 -7.51 -22.94 9.07
C ASN A 57 -6.19 -23.26 8.35
N SER A 58 -5.71 -22.36 7.49
CA SER A 58 -4.41 -22.44 6.82
C SER A 58 -3.96 -21.08 6.27
N GLU A 59 -2.66 -20.96 5.99
CA GLU A 59 -2.10 -19.79 5.31
C GLU A 59 -2.69 -19.62 3.91
N SER A 60 -2.93 -20.72 3.17
CA SER A 60 -3.59 -20.68 1.87
C SER A 60 -4.99 -20.10 1.95
N ALA A 61 -5.77 -20.46 2.97
CA ALA A 61 -7.10 -19.89 3.20
C ALA A 61 -7.03 -18.39 3.55
N ARG A 62 -6.01 -17.97 4.32
CA ARG A 62 -5.75 -16.56 4.61
C ARG A 62 -5.42 -15.78 3.35
N LEU A 63 -4.52 -16.30 2.51
CA LEU A 63 -4.15 -15.69 1.22
C LEU A 63 -5.34 -15.63 0.25
N ALA A 64 -6.17 -16.66 0.18
CA ALA A 64 -7.36 -16.67 -0.66
C ALA A 64 -8.40 -15.62 -0.26
N ALA A 65 -8.44 -15.21 1.01
CA ALA A 65 -9.32 -14.15 1.50
C ALA A 65 -8.80 -12.72 1.20
N LEU A 66 -7.51 -12.57 0.87
CA LEU A 66 -6.89 -11.26 0.67
C LEU A 66 -7.51 -10.46 -0.49
N PRO A 67 -7.72 -11.02 -1.70
CA PRO A 67 -8.28 -10.26 -2.82
C PRO A 67 -9.66 -9.66 -2.51
N ALA A 68 -10.54 -10.45 -1.87
CA ALA A 68 -11.87 -9.98 -1.49
C ALA A 68 -11.81 -8.83 -0.48
N TRP A 69 -10.90 -8.92 0.50
CA TRP A 69 -10.70 -7.85 1.47
C TRP A 69 -10.15 -6.56 0.82
N VAL A 70 -9.17 -6.69 -0.09
CA VAL A 70 -8.61 -5.54 -0.83
C VAL A 70 -9.69 -4.85 -1.67
N HIS A 71 -10.56 -5.64 -2.32
CA HIS A 71 -11.68 -5.11 -3.08
C HIS A 71 -12.65 -4.33 -2.19
N ASP A 72 -13.07 -4.91 -1.06
CA ASP A 72 -13.92 -4.21 -0.07
C ASP A 72 -13.28 -2.90 0.42
N TYR A 73 -12.00 -2.94 0.80
CA TYR A 73 -11.27 -1.77 1.26
C TYR A 73 -11.23 -0.65 0.22
N ASN A 74 -10.94 -0.98 -1.04
CA ASN A 74 -10.78 0.03 -2.10
C ASN A 74 -12.11 0.57 -2.62
N HIS A 75 -13.15 -0.27 -2.70
CA HIS A 75 -14.39 0.06 -3.41
C HIS A 75 -15.57 0.38 -2.50
N HIS A 76 -15.60 -0.16 -1.28
CA HIS A 76 -16.80 -0.12 -0.43
C HIS A 76 -16.57 0.56 0.91
N ARG A 77 -15.36 0.51 1.46
CA ARG A 77 -15.07 1.10 2.76
C ARG A 77 -15.03 2.64 2.69
N PRO A 78 -15.90 3.37 3.40
CA PRO A 78 -15.85 4.83 3.44
C PRO A 78 -14.72 5.31 4.35
N HIS A 79 -13.98 6.33 3.90
CA HIS A 79 -12.84 6.88 4.63
C HIS A 79 -13.11 8.33 5.06
N LEU A 80 -13.04 8.59 6.37
CA LEU A 80 -13.29 9.93 6.93
C LEU A 80 -12.36 11.01 6.35
N ALA A 81 -11.10 10.67 6.14
CA ALA A 81 -10.09 11.59 5.60
C ALA A 81 -10.38 12.08 4.17
N ILE A 82 -11.32 11.44 3.46
CA ILE A 82 -11.74 11.81 2.10
C ILE A 82 -13.26 12.04 2.03
N GLY A 83 -13.86 12.54 3.11
CA GLY A 83 -15.27 12.92 3.11
C GLY A 83 -16.24 11.74 3.07
N LYS A 84 -15.86 10.59 3.67
CA LYS A 84 -16.62 9.32 3.65
C LYS A 84 -16.75 8.70 2.25
N ALA A 85 -15.97 9.15 1.28
CA ALA A 85 -15.84 8.45 0.00
C ALA A 85 -14.96 7.20 0.14
N THR A 86 -15.00 6.31 -0.85
CA THR A 86 -14.18 5.08 -0.90
C THR A 86 -12.84 5.37 -1.58
N PRO A 87 -11.73 4.68 -1.22
CA PRO A 87 -10.40 5.01 -1.72
C PRO A 87 -10.28 5.11 -3.25
N ILE A 88 -11.00 4.26 -4.00
CA ILE A 88 -10.96 4.26 -5.47
C ILE A 88 -11.44 5.58 -6.08
N THR A 89 -12.32 6.32 -5.41
CA THR A 89 -12.81 7.62 -5.90
C THR A 89 -11.69 8.68 -6.05
N ARG A 90 -10.55 8.46 -5.39
CA ARG A 90 -9.37 9.33 -5.46
C ARG A 90 -8.31 8.82 -6.44
N LEU A 91 -8.54 7.67 -7.07
CA LEU A 91 -7.65 7.05 -8.05
C LEU A 91 -7.93 7.58 -9.47
N ASN A 92 -8.15 8.87 -9.61
CA ASN A 92 -8.38 9.57 -10.87
C ASN A 92 -7.09 10.16 -11.49
N ASN A 93 -5.96 10.00 -10.81
CA ASN A 93 -4.63 10.42 -11.31
C ASN A 93 -3.69 9.21 -11.42
N LEU A 94 -3.91 8.37 -12.44
CA LEU A 94 -2.79 7.69 -13.10
C LEU A 94 -1.82 8.78 -13.56
N ALA A 95 -0.51 8.52 -13.51
CA ALA A 95 0.57 9.50 -13.66
C ALA A 95 0.63 10.24 -15.02
N GLY A 96 -0.39 11.05 -15.36
CA GLY A 96 -0.53 11.72 -16.66
C GLY A 96 -1.28 13.05 -16.65
N HIS A 97 -1.71 13.57 -15.49
CA HIS A 97 -2.39 14.89 -15.41
C HIS A 97 -1.63 15.86 -14.50
N HIS A 98 -0.39 16.14 -14.87
CA HIS A 98 0.30 17.37 -14.51
C HIS A 98 0.66 18.08 -15.82
N THR A 99 -0.30 18.82 -16.37
CA THR A 99 -0.03 19.92 -17.31
C THR A 99 0.30 21.19 -16.54
#